data_AF-A0A519EN11-F1
#
_entry.id   AF-A0A519EN11-F1
#
_cell.length_a   1.000
_cell.length_b   1.000
_cell.length_c   1.000
_cell.angle_alpha   90.00
_cell.angle_beta   90.00
_cell.angle_gamma   90.00
#
_symmetry.space_group_name_H-M   'P 1'
#
loop_
_entity.id
_entity.type
_entity.pdbx_description
1 polymer ?
#
loop_
_entity_poly.entity_id
_entity_poly.type
_entity_poly.pdbx_seq_one_letter_code
_entity_poly.pdbx_strand_id
1 'polypeptide(L)' 'FKVGEEEGLQLPAGDFKARKLTRNARKPYDDTVELWLAPALGYLPVRIKLTQSNGDFADMRLRERLPLDGSK' A
#
# COMPACT_ATOMS: atom_id res chain seq x y z
N PHE A 1 9.55 -7.63 -7.42
CA PHE A 1 8.81 -7.59 -6.15
C PHE A 1 8.54 -9.02 -5.72
N LYS A 2 8.52 -9.31 -4.42
CA LYS A 2 7.96 -10.54 -3.86
C LYS A 2 6.45 -10.33 -3.73
N VAL A 3 5.66 -11.25 -4.26
CA VAL A 3 4.21 -11.28 -4.12
C VAL A 3 3.87 -12.04 -2.84
N GLY A 4 3.15 -11.38 -1.92
CA GLY A 4 2.66 -11.97 -0.69
C GLY A 4 1.24 -12.51 -0.83
N GLU A 5 0.65 -12.83 0.31
CA GLU A 5 -0.76 -13.20 0.41
C GLU A 5 -1.66 -11.95 0.36
N GLU A 6 -2.97 -12.18 0.28
CA GLU A 6 -3.95 -11.13 0.52
C GLU A 6 -4.19 -10.92 2.02
N GLU A 7 -4.24 -9.66 2.40
CA GLU A 7 -4.38 -9.21 3.79
C GLU A 7 -5.63 -8.33 3.90
N GLY A 8 -6.36 -8.45 5.01
CA GLY A 8 -7.39 -7.49 5.38
C GLY A 8 -6.76 -6.25 6.01
N LEU A 9 -7.13 -5.06 5.52
CA LEU A 9 -6.63 -3.78 5.98
C LEU A 9 -7.80 -2.91 6.44
N GLN A 10 -7.65 -2.31 7.61
CA GLN A 10 -8.48 -1.20 8.06
C GLN A 10 -7.75 0.10 7.77
N LEU A 11 -8.28 0.90 6.85
CA LEU A 11 -7.71 2.19 6.44
C LEU A 11 -8.73 3.31 6.68
N PRO A 12 -8.31 4.59 6.70
CA PRO A 12 -9.28 5.67 6.88
C PRO A 12 -10.37 5.71 5.78
N ALA A 13 -10.07 5.22 4.56
CA ALA A 13 -11.04 5.07 3.47
C ALA A 13 -11.95 3.81 3.56
N GLY A 14 -11.90 3.08 4.69
CA GLY A 14 -12.65 1.86 4.95
C GLY A 14 -11.80 0.58 4.92
N ASP A 15 -12.49 -0.55 4.85
CA ASP A 15 -11.87 -1.88 4.87
C ASP A 15 -11.54 -2.38 3.47
N PHE A 16 -10.35 -2.96 3.31
CA PHE A 16 -9.87 -3.47 2.03
C PHE A 16 -9.25 -4.85 2.18
N LYS A 17 -9.54 -5.74 1.22
CA LYS A 17 -8.71 -6.91 0.96
C LYS A 17 -7.65 -6.51 -0.07
N ALA A 18 -6.37 -6.66 0.27
CA ALA A 18 -5.29 -6.21 -0.60
C ALA A 18 -4.14 -7.22 -0.64
N ARG A 19 -3.59 -7.42 -1.85
CA ARG A 19 -2.39 -8.22 -2.08
C ARG A 19 -1.16 -7.41 -1.70
N LYS A 20 -0.31 -7.94 -0.83
CA LYS A 20 0.96 -7.29 -0.49
C LYS A 20 2.04 -7.59 -1.52
N LEU A 21 2.78 -6.57 -1.92
CA LEU A 21 3.99 -6.64 -2.73
C LEU A 21 5.14 -6.03 -1.96
N THR A 22 6.28 -6.73 -1.89
CA THR A 22 7.47 -6.23 -1.21
C THR A 22 8.64 -6.14 -2.17
N ARG A 23 9.34 -5.01 -2.18
CA ARG A 23 10.67 -4.87 -2.77
C ARG A 23 11.65 -4.58 -1.64
N ASN A 24 12.42 -5.60 -1.28
CA ASN A 24 13.50 -5.45 -0.30
C ASN A 24 14.58 -4.51 -0.84
N ALA A 25 15.23 -3.79 0.07
CA ALA A 25 16.49 -3.11 -0.18
C ALA A 25 17.51 -4.07 -0.80
N ARG A 26 18.22 -3.65 -1.85
CA ARG A 26 19.19 -4.49 -2.57
C ARG A 26 20.63 -4.07 -2.32
N LYS A 27 20.83 -2.82 -1.91
CA LYS A 27 22.12 -2.22 -1.54
C LYS A 27 22.01 -1.51 -0.19
N PRO A 28 23.15 -1.23 0.48
CA PRO A 28 23.16 -0.28 1.58
C PRO A 28 22.50 1.03 1.15
N TYR A 29 21.67 1.59 2.02
CA TYR A 29 20.90 2.82 1.78
C TYR A 29 19.73 2.74 0.78
N ASP A 30 19.40 1.55 0.25
CA ASP A 30 18.14 1.36 -0.46
C ASP A 30 16.96 1.28 0.53
N ASP A 31 15.82 1.85 0.13
CA ASP A 31 14.58 1.70 0.87
C ASP A 31 13.90 0.35 0.58
N THR A 32 13.31 -0.23 1.63
CA THR A 32 12.31 -1.30 1.47
C THR A 32 10.96 -0.69 1.15
N VAL A 33 10.30 -1.22 0.11
CA VAL A 33 8.98 -0.77 -0.33
C VAL A 33 7.97 -1.88 -0.14
N GLU A 34 6.88 -1.58 0.56
CA GLU A 34 5.73 -2.45 0.71
C GLU A 34 4.50 -1.75 0.09
N LEU A 35 3.85 -2.39 -0.87
CA LEU A 35 2.60 -1.93 -1.47
C LEU A 35 1.48 -2.91 -1.15
N TRP A 36 0.30 -2.39 -0.85
CA TRP A 36 -0.92 -3.17 -0.75
C TRP A 36 -1.86 -2.76 -1.88
N LEU A 37 -2.12 -3.69 -2.80
CA LEU A 37 -2.94 -3.47 -3.98
C LEU A 37 -4.31 -4.13 -3.80
N ALA A 38 -5.40 -3.37 -3.92
CA ALA A 38 -6.76 -3.90 -3.75
C ALA A 38 -7.33 -4.41 -5.09
N PRO A 39 -7.60 -5.73 -5.26
CA PRO A 39 -8.15 -6.27 -6.50
C PRO A 39 -9.52 -5.67 -6.85
N ALA A 40 -10.34 -5.38 -5.84
CA ALA A 40 -11.66 -4.76 -6.00
C ALA A 40 -11.60 -3.33 -6.60
N LEU A 41 -10.42 -2.70 -6.60
CA LEU A 41 -10.17 -1.40 -7.22
C LEU A 41 -9.28 -1.52 -8.46
N GLY A 42 -9.25 -2.68 -9.12
CA GLY A 42 -8.39 -2.90 -10.29
C GLY A 42 -6.90 -2.91 -9.94
N TYR A 43 -6.54 -3.39 -8.74
CA TYR A 43 -5.18 -3.43 -8.21
C TYR A 43 -4.52 -2.07 -7.98
N LEU A 44 -5.33 -1.04 -7.70
CA LEU A 44 -4.80 0.24 -7.23
C LEU A 44 -4.19 0.13 -5.81
N PRO A 45 -3.14 0.92 -5.49
CA PRO A 45 -2.54 0.93 -4.18
C PRO A 45 -3.46 1.60 -3.16
N VAL A 46 -3.75 0.89 -2.07
CA VAL A 46 -4.52 1.42 -0.92
C VAL A 46 -3.62 1.76 0.26
N ARG A 47 -2.41 1.21 0.30
CA ARG A 47 -1.36 1.57 1.26
C ARG A 47 0.02 1.41 0.63
N ILE A 48 0.94 2.29 0.99
CA ILE A 48 2.36 2.20 0.65
C ILE A 48 3.16 2.49 1.91
N LYS A 49 4.07 1.60 2.27
CA LYS A 49 5.05 1.82 3.35
C LYS A 49 6.45 1.81 2.76
N LEU A 50 7.19 2.88 3.02
CA LEU A 50 8.60 3.04 2.65
C LEU A 50 9.42 3.02 3.93
N THR A 51 10.32 2.05 4.06
CA THR A 51 11.22 1.94 5.22
C THR A 51 12.65 2.23 4.76
N GLN A 52 13.25 3.26 5.31
CA GLN A 52 14.61 3.70 5.03
C GLN A 52 15.64 2.80 5.72
N SER A 53 16.90 2.85 5.27
CA SER A 53 17.97 2.02 5.83
C SER A 53 18.28 2.29 7.30
N ASN A 54 17.92 3.47 7.82
CA ASN A 54 18.07 3.83 9.22
C ASN A 54 16.89 3.33 10.10
N GLY A 55 15.87 2.71 9.50
CA GLY A 55 14.69 2.18 10.19
C GLY A 55 13.50 3.14 10.23
N ASP A 56 13.65 4.41 9.84
CA ASP A 56 12.55 5.35 9.69
C ASP A 56 11.60 4.91 8.59
N PHE A 57 10.34 5.34 8.65
CA PHE A 57 9.37 5.00 7.62
C PHE A 57 8.35 6.10 7.34
N ALA A 58 7.90 6.13 6.09
CA ALA A 58 6.71 6.85 5.66
C ALA A 58 5.59 5.82 5.37
N ASP A 59 4.42 6.01 5.99
CA ASP A 59 3.24 5.14 5.78
C ASP A 59 2.09 5.95 5.18
N MET A 60 1.89 5.77 3.88
CA MET A 60 0.85 6.41 3.11
C MET A 60 -0.37 5.48 3.07
N ARG A 61 -1.47 5.95 3.67
CA ARG A 61 -2.74 5.20 3.76
C ARG A 61 -3.82 5.93 2.98
N LEU A 62 -4.59 5.21 2.19
CA LEU A 62 -5.74 5.78 1.47
C LEU A 62 -6.74 6.37 2.47
N ARG A 63 -7.00 7.68 2.34
CA ARG A 63 -7.84 8.42 3.29
C ARG A 63 -9.28 8.54 2.86
N GLU A 64 -9.50 8.78 1.57
CA GLU A 64 -10.81 9.00 0.99
C GLU A 64 -10.78 8.51 -0.45
N ARG A 65 -11.93 8.01 -0.92
CA ARG A 65 -12.19 7.76 -2.33
C ARG A 65 -13.24 8.75 -2.75
N LEU A 66 -12.93 9.56 -3.75
CA LEU A 66 -13.95 10.39 -4.38
C LEU A 66 -14.98 9.45 -5.03
N PRO A 67 -16.28 9.74 -4.90
CA PRO A 67 -17.32 9.00 -5.60
C PRO A 67 -17.00 8.92 -7.10
N LEU A 68 -17.20 7.75 -7.70
CA LEU A 68 -16.98 7.56 -9.14
C LEU A 68 -18.11 8.19 -9.98
N ASP A 69 -19.22 8.55 -9.34
CA ASP A 69 -20.26 9.41 -9.90
C ASP A 69 -20.03 10.86 -9.44
N GLY A 70 -20.03 11.81 -10.37
CA GLY A 70 -19.80 13.23 -10.10
C GLY A 70 -20.92 13.94 -9.31
N SER A 71 -21.68 13.21 -8.49
CA SER A 71 -22.72 13.77 -7.64
C SER A 71 -22.05 14.39 -6.40
N LYS A 72 -21.95 15.71 -6.41
CA LYS A 72 -21.56 16.53 -5.25
C LYS A 72 -22.50 16.33 -4.07
#